data_AF-A0A317V5N3-F1
#
_entry.id   AF-A0A317V5N3-F1
#
_cell.length_a   1.000
_cell.length_b   1.000
_cell.length_c   1.000
_cell.angle_alpha   90.00
_cell.angle_beta   90.00
_cell.angle_gamma   90.00
#
_symmetry.space_group_name_H-M   'P 1'
#
loop_
_entity.id
_entity.type
_entity.pdbx_description
1 polymer ?
#
loop_
_entity_poly.entity_id
_entity_poly.type
_entity_poly.pdbx_seq_one_letter_code
_entity_poly.pdbx_strand_id
1 'polypeptide(L)'
;MKDAVPSAEEGRTVYEKGFRIWQSLYMRAMERSDLPQTCFQIQPALQHQPYFPDDLNLKLAYKKLWASGTSIWEGSSENCTIPPLQRHVQIGVSADIPTPLIVSTNPDRSHQQWFNTDENHLTVLIFAWSHILSARWAELMPEAILTYTDSKACNSDKAENKILSCNRCMVSDTAISAATAFGFLSDYCSLHKIVDQGYAALSAVLLLPQLPGRGKGIEDHHLDKLLTLSCTGGAIHSLLASVFYEPGIACNVASPWLQSIFAVVNSVDDDRILIHMLMSRVPHLAFFWLGGAILGSHKQVLRDGQFGFIPTDIDVAAWSGTMQSFMQEPIHPATNSSILRSDKCRILYLIQEDRHTRWPICPWMPFGATALENTEIDVRLHANCTGHGLRYAGWKWTCQNGRVVEPIMPNITINYDALNPGEECESKNETRCMFGWLRREGYPPQEKRIHEWIELNGLDGRLSPDKDSGEGHKASRTDVEDWIDHIVCDDDP
;
A
#
# COMPACT_ATOMS: atom_id res chain seq x y z
N MET A 1 -26.20 -19.71 3.69
CA MET A 1 -26.15 -19.68 2.20
C MET A 1 -26.68 -18.37 1.62
N LYS A 2 -27.99 -18.12 1.51
CA LYS A 2 -28.56 -16.93 0.83
C LYS A 2 -27.95 -15.57 1.22
N ASP A 3 -27.52 -15.41 2.46
CA ASP A 3 -27.07 -14.13 3.00
C ASP A 3 -25.56 -13.89 2.83
N ALA A 4 -24.77 -14.94 2.53
CA ALA A 4 -23.31 -14.89 2.45
C ALA A 4 -22.77 -15.10 1.03
N VAL A 5 -23.48 -15.91 0.22
CA VAL A 5 -23.24 -15.99 -1.24
C VAL A 5 -24.12 -14.93 -1.89
N PRO A 6 -23.57 -14.00 -2.69
CA PRO A 6 -24.38 -12.97 -3.34
C PRO A 6 -25.33 -13.58 -4.38
N SER A 7 -26.41 -12.87 -4.72
CA SER A 7 -27.19 -13.24 -5.89
C SER A 7 -26.39 -13.00 -7.18
N ALA A 8 -26.72 -13.74 -8.24
CA ALA A 8 -26.14 -13.52 -9.56
C ALA A 8 -26.46 -12.12 -10.12
N GLU A 9 -27.51 -11.46 -9.63
CA GLU A 9 -27.88 -10.09 -9.98
C GLU A 9 -27.02 -9.05 -9.26
N GLU A 10 -26.71 -9.24 -7.98
CA GLU A 10 -25.75 -8.40 -7.24
C GLU A 10 -24.33 -8.56 -7.78
N GLY A 11 -23.88 -9.81 -8.00
CA GLY A 11 -22.58 -10.10 -8.60
C GLY A 11 -22.44 -9.50 -10.00
N ARG A 12 -23.51 -9.55 -10.81
CA ARG A 12 -23.58 -8.82 -12.08
C ARG A 12 -23.51 -7.31 -11.85
N THR A 13 -24.37 -6.73 -11.01
CA THR A 13 -24.43 -5.29 -10.70
C THR A 13 -23.09 -4.71 -10.27
N VAL A 14 -22.25 -5.48 -9.58
CA VAL A 14 -20.90 -5.06 -9.18
C VAL A 14 -19.88 -5.21 -10.31
N TYR A 15 -19.99 -6.26 -11.12
CA TYR A 15 -19.15 -6.44 -12.31
C TYR A 15 -19.44 -5.34 -13.35
N GLU A 16 -20.71 -5.20 -13.76
CA GLU A 16 -21.26 -3.98 -14.37
C GLU A 16 -21.56 -2.88 -13.32
N LYS A 17 -20.51 -2.63 -12.48
CA LYS A 17 -19.98 -1.33 -12.00
C LYS A 17 -18.47 -1.17 -12.32
N GLY A 18 -17.64 -2.19 -12.06
CA GLY A 18 -16.17 -2.09 -12.10
C GLY A 18 -15.53 -2.12 -13.49
N PHE A 19 -15.87 -3.09 -14.36
CA PHE A 19 -15.37 -3.19 -15.75
C PHE A 19 -15.49 -1.85 -16.46
N ARG A 20 -16.62 -1.22 -16.18
CA ARG A 20 -17.12 -0.05 -16.84
C ARG A 20 -16.55 1.27 -16.32
N ILE A 21 -15.96 1.30 -15.11
CA ILE A 21 -15.01 2.36 -14.70
C ILE A 21 -13.70 2.20 -15.49
N TRP A 22 -13.18 0.97 -15.62
CA TRP A 22 -11.90 0.69 -16.26
C TRP A 22 -11.93 0.81 -17.78
N GLN A 23 -13.04 0.50 -18.45
CA GLN A 23 -13.24 0.79 -19.87
C GLN A 23 -13.20 2.32 -20.12
N SER A 24 -13.75 3.13 -19.21
CA SER A 24 -13.67 4.61 -19.32
C SER A 24 -12.23 5.13 -19.22
N LEU A 25 -11.36 4.40 -18.52
CA LEU A 25 -9.95 4.71 -18.37
C LEU A 25 -9.16 4.28 -19.62
N TYR A 26 -9.45 3.09 -20.15
CA TYR A 26 -8.86 2.59 -21.39
C TYR A 26 -9.12 3.51 -22.57
N MET A 27 -10.38 3.90 -22.82
CA MET A 27 -10.72 4.82 -23.92
C MET A 27 -9.97 6.17 -23.79
N ARG A 28 -9.91 6.75 -22.59
CA ARG A 28 -9.17 7.99 -22.30
C ARG A 28 -7.65 7.84 -22.39
N ALA A 29 -7.12 6.62 -22.28
CA ALA A 29 -5.70 6.32 -22.43
C ALA A 29 -5.30 6.14 -23.90
N MET A 30 -6.16 5.51 -24.73
CA MET A 30 -5.96 5.41 -26.18
C MET A 30 -5.87 6.79 -26.86
N GLU A 31 -6.63 7.77 -26.38
CA GLU A 31 -6.66 9.14 -26.91
C GLU A 31 -5.41 9.98 -26.57
N ARG A 32 -4.42 9.44 -25.84
CA ARG A 32 -3.26 10.18 -25.34
C ARG A 32 -1.91 9.67 -25.87
N SER A 33 -1.13 10.61 -26.41
CA SER A 33 0.31 10.50 -26.63
C SER A 33 1.10 10.77 -25.35
N ASP A 34 0.80 11.91 -24.70
CA ASP A 34 1.68 12.51 -23.70
C ASP A 34 1.26 12.18 -22.27
N LEU A 35 2.26 12.10 -21.36
CA LEU A 35 2.05 11.83 -19.94
C LEU A 35 1.07 12.83 -19.30
N PRO A 36 0.15 12.38 -18.41
CA PRO A 36 -0.70 13.28 -17.65
C PRO A 36 0.12 14.30 -16.85
N GLN A 37 -0.29 15.58 -16.87
CA GLN A 37 0.40 16.64 -16.12
C GLN A 37 0.45 16.40 -14.60
N THR A 38 -0.46 15.57 -14.06
CA THR A 38 -0.42 15.14 -12.66
C THR A 38 0.78 14.24 -12.33
N CYS A 39 1.47 13.66 -13.32
CA CYS A 39 2.74 12.96 -13.12
C CYS A 39 3.88 13.90 -12.69
N PHE A 40 3.70 15.21 -12.83
CA PHE A 40 4.66 16.25 -12.45
C PHE A 40 4.15 17.11 -11.27
N GLN A 41 3.08 16.67 -10.60
CA GLN A 41 2.43 17.37 -9.48
C GLN A 41 2.38 16.46 -8.25
N ILE A 42 3.37 16.56 -7.36
CA ILE A 42 3.48 15.66 -6.19
C ILE A 42 2.74 16.20 -4.97
N GLN A 43 2.50 17.52 -4.93
CA GLN A 43 1.94 18.23 -3.77
C GLN A 43 0.59 17.63 -3.28
N PRO A 44 -0.35 17.19 -4.15
CA PRO A 44 -1.60 16.59 -3.69
C PRO A 44 -1.41 15.30 -2.87
N ALA A 45 -0.50 14.41 -3.28
CA ALA A 45 -0.22 13.17 -2.54
C ALA A 45 0.66 13.38 -1.29
N LEU A 46 1.08 14.62 -1.03
CA LEU A 46 1.90 15.02 0.12
C LEU A 46 1.23 16.04 1.02
N GLN A 47 -0.05 16.34 0.78
CA GLN A 47 -0.78 17.39 1.48
C GLN A 47 -0.81 17.13 3.00
N HIS A 48 -0.81 15.87 3.44
CA HIS A 48 -0.71 15.45 4.85
C HIS A 48 0.49 14.60 5.24
N GLN A 49 1.35 14.25 4.29
CA GLN A 49 2.58 13.52 4.57
C GLN A 49 3.45 14.28 5.58
N PRO A 50 3.75 13.71 6.77
CA PRO A 50 4.75 14.25 7.68
C PRO A 50 6.15 14.06 7.10
N TYR A 51 7.05 14.97 7.47
CA TYR A 51 8.48 14.94 7.17
C TYR A 51 9.27 14.66 8.44
N PHE A 52 10.46 14.09 8.31
CA PHE A 52 11.37 13.88 9.45
C PHE A 52 11.96 15.20 9.95
N PRO A 53 11.84 15.54 11.25
CA PRO A 53 12.56 16.66 11.85
C PRO A 53 13.92 16.24 12.40
N ASP A 54 14.80 17.22 12.59
CA ASP A 54 16.21 17.06 12.98
C ASP A 54 16.42 16.48 14.40
N ASP A 55 15.38 16.46 15.26
CA ASP A 55 15.44 16.04 16.68
C ASP A 55 14.96 14.60 16.94
N LEU A 56 14.90 13.76 15.91
CA LEU A 56 14.31 12.42 15.98
C LEU A 56 14.94 11.48 17.02
N ASN A 57 14.10 10.96 17.93
CA ASN A 57 14.47 9.87 18.83
C ASN A 57 14.51 8.53 18.07
N LEU A 58 15.71 8.16 17.59
CA LEU A 58 15.96 6.91 16.88
C LEU A 58 16.23 5.74 17.84
N LYS A 59 15.58 4.60 17.59
CA LYS A 59 15.77 3.36 18.36
C LYS A 59 16.39 2.27 17.51
N LEU A 60 17.46 1.64 17.98
CA LEU A 60 18.07 0.48 17.35
C LEU A 60 17.32 -0.80 17.74
N ALA A 61 16.69 -1.47 16.78
CA ALA A 61 16.02 -2.76 16.96
C ALA A 61 16.19 -3.64 15.71
N TYR A 62 16.49 -4.93 15.90
CA TYR A 62 16.71 -5.89 14.80
C TYR A 62 17.72 -5.40 13.74
N LYS A 63 18.85 -4.84 14.20
CA LYS A 63 19.91 -4.18 13.39
C LYS A 63 19.49 -2.94 12.58
N LYS A 64 18.25 -2.47 12.71
CA LYS A 64 17.72 -1.30 11.99
C LYS A 64 17.40 -0.17 12.96
N LEU A 65 17.55 1.06 12.50
CA LEU A 65 17.12 2.26 13.22
C LEU A 65 15.66 2.55 12.91
N TRP A 66 14.89 2.90 13.94
CA TRP A 66 13.46 3.15 13.86
C TRP A 66 13.12 4.53 14.43
N ALA A 67 12.47 5.36 13.61
CA ALA A 67 11.74 6.53 14.07
C ALA A 67 10.38 6.08 14.63
N SER A 68 9.89 6.75 15.67
CA SER A 68 8.56 6.51 16.24
C SER A 68 7.66 7.74 16.07
N GLY A 69 6.41 7.53 15.67
CA GLY A 69 5.40 8.59 15.58
C GLY A 69 4.03 8.09 16.03
N THR A 70 3.12 9.04 16.21
CA THR A 70 1.74 8.81 16.65
C THR A 70 0.80 9.56 15.73
N SER A 71 -0.10 8.86 15.05
CA SER A 71 -1.24 9.48 14.38
C SER A 71 -2.39 9.66 15.37
N ILE A 72 -3.07 10.80 15.25
CA ILE A 72 -4.21 11.18 16.08
C ILE A 72 -5.44 11.21 15.19
N TRP A 73 -6.49 10.52 15.64
CA TRP A 73 -7.77 10.37 14.96
C TRP A 73 -8.86 10.84 15.90
N GLU A 74 -9.71 11.74 15.43
CA GLU A 74 -10.80 12.32 16.21
C GLU A 74 -12.13 11.82 15.65
N GLY A 75 -13.10 11.56 16.54
CA GLY A 75 -14.48 11.43 16.11
C GLY A 75 -14.95 12.74 15.49
N SER A 76 -15.63 12.68 14.35
CA SER A 76 -16.12 13.87 13.63
C SER A 76 -17.39 14.52 14.22
N SER A 77 -17.72 14.25 15.50
CA SER A 77 -18.94 14.74 16.18
C SER A 77 -18.61 15.43 17.49
N GLU A 78 -19.13 16.66 17.68
CA GLU A 78 -18.92 17.46 18.90
C GLU A 78 -19.76 16.96 20.10
N ASN A 79 -20.78 16.14 19.85
CA ASN A 79 -21.79 15.77 20.84
C ASN A 79 -21.62 14.34 21.42
N CYS A 80 -20.50 13.66 21.15
CA CYS A 80 -20.28 12.30 21.62
C CYS A 80 -18.92 12.11 22.32
N THR A 81 -18.89 11.26 23.34
CA THR A 81 -17.79 11.10 24.29
C THR A 81 -16.73 10.06 23.88
N ILE A 82 -16.60 9.74 22.58
CA ILE A 82 -15.53 8.85 22.11
C ILE A 82 -14.19 9.62 22.19
N PRO A 83 -13.17 9.12 22.91
CA PRO A 83 -11.89 9.81 23.03
C PRO A 83 -11.09 9.76 21.70
N PRO A 84 -10.21 10.73 21.43
CA PRO A 84 -9.32 10.68 20.27
C PRO A 84 -8.41 9.46 20.29
N LEU A 85 -8.48 8.64 19.25
CA LEU A 85 -7.66 7.45 19.06
C LEU A 85 -6.22 7.85 18.68
N GLN A 86 -5.25 7.25 19.35
CA GLN A 86 -3.82 7.45 19.09
C GLN A 86 -3.16 6.14 18.68
N ARG A 87 -2.74 6.02 17.42
CA ARG A 87 -2.01 4.85 16.91
C ARG A 87 -0.51 5.12 16.99
N HIS A 88 0.23 4.22 17.62
CA HIS A 88 1.70 4.28 17.67
C HIS A 88 2.28 3.55 16.46
N VAL A 89 3.13 4.22 15.69
CA VAL A 89 3.67 3.75 14.41
C VAL A 89 5.19 3.81 14.44
N GLN A 90 5.85 2.75 13.96
CA GLN A 90 7.30 2.68 13.84
C GLN A 90 7.72 2.65 12.37
N ILE A 91 8.65 3.52 12.01
CA ILE A 91 9.13 3.70 10.64
C ILE A 91 10.63 3.40 10.63
N GLY A 92 11.02 2.30 10.00
CA GLY A 92 12.42 1.88 9.93
C GLY A 92 13.20 2.79 8.99
N VAL A 93 14.10 3.63 9.51
CA VAL A 93 14.82 4.65 8.73
C VAL A 93 16.08 4.13 8.06
N SER A 94 16.80 3.18 8.66
CA SER A 94 18.02 2.58 8.08
C SER A 94 17.79 1.19 7.47
N ALA A 95 18.75 0.75 6.64
CA ALA A 95 18.87 -0.60 6.12
C ALA A 95 20.31 -1.12 6.36
N ASP A 96 20.45 -2.42 6.60
CA ASP A 96 21.70 -3.12 6.89
C ASP A 96 22.25 -3.92 5.68
N ILE A 97 21.59 -3.80 4.52
CA ILE A 97 21.92 -4.47 3.26
C ILE A 97 21.89 -3.43 2.12
N PRO A 98 22.92 -3.34 1.25
CA PRO A 98 22.90 -2.42 0.10
C PRO A 98 21.85 -2.82 -0.94
N THR A 99 21.09 -1.84 -1.45
CA THR A 99 20.11 -2.03 -2.52
C THR A 99 20.78 -2.48 -3.83
N PRO A 100 20.42 -3.63 -4.42
CA PRO A 100 20.85 -3.97 -5.77
C PRO A 100 20.09 -3.14 -6.81
N LEU A 101 20.82 -2.52 -7.74
CA LEU A 101 20.27 -1.87 -8.92
C LEU A 101 21.04 -2.34 -10.16
N ILE A 102 20.31 -2.91 -11.13
CA ILE A 102 20.87 -3.43 -12.37
C ILE A 102 20.51 -2.44 -13.50
N VAL A 103 21.52 -1.93 -14.21
CA VAL A 103 21.32 -1.12 -15.41
C VAL A 103 21.20 -2.06 -16.61
N SER A 104 20.05 -2.06 -17.29
CA SER A 104 19.88 -2.80 -18.54
C SER A 104 20.88 -2.32 -19.60
N THR A 105 21.57 -3.26 -20.24
CA THR A 105 22.42 -2.99 -21.41
C THR A 105 21.63 -2.91 -22.72
N ASN A 106 20.37 -3.36 -22.71
CA ASN A 106 19.43 -3.16 -23.82
C ASN A 106 18.70 -1.83 -23.60
N PRO A 107 18.87 -0.82 -24.48
CA PRO A 107 18.21 0.47 -24.33
C PRO A 107 16.74 0.35 -24.70
N ASP A 108 15.86 0.14 -23.70
CA ASP A 108 14.43 0.23 -23.94
C ASP A 108 14.06 1.66 -24.36
N ARG A 109 13.44 1.76 -25.53
CA ARG A 109 13.01 3.01 -26.15
C ARG A 109 11.55 3.35 -25.83
N SER A 110 10.82 2.48 -25.15
CA SER A 110 9.44 2.70 -24.72
C SER A 110 9.27 4.06 -24.02
N HIS A 111 10.14 4.34 -23.05
CA HIS A 111 10.13 5.57 -22.27
C HIS A 111 10.55 6.83 -23.05
N GLN A 112 11.32 6.72 -24.15
CA GLN A 112 11.69 7.89 -24.95
C GLN A 112 10.45 8.57 -25.57
N GLN A 113 9.45 7.76 -25.92
CA GLN A 113 8.18 8.23 -26.48
C GLN A 113 7.30 8.97 -25.46
N TRP A 114 7.61 8.91 -24.15
CA TRP A 114 6.78 9.53 -23.10
C TRP A 114 7.17 10.99 -22.81
N PHE A 115 8.42 11.36 -23.13
CA PHE A 115 9.00 12.69 -22.90
C PHE A 115 9.15 13.50 -24.20
N ASN A 116 8.84 12.90 -25.35
CA ASN A 116 9.02 13.50 -26.68
C ASN A 116 10.47 13.97 -26.97
N THR A 117 11.46 13.24 -26.44
CA THR A 117 12.91 13.53 -26.57
C THR A 117 13.70 12.36 -27.16
N ASP A 118 14.60 12.64 -28.11
CA ASP A 118 15.51 11.64 -28.68
C ASP A 118 16.58 11.13 -27.69
N GLU A 119 16.91 11.92 -26.65
CA GLU A 119 17.88 11.56 -25.61
C GLU A 119 17.19 10.95 -24.37
N ASN A 120 17.82 9.95 -23.74
CA ASN A 120 17.33 9.31 -22.51
C ASN A 120 18.38 9.42 -21.41
N HIS A 121 18.07 10.18 -20.36
CA HIS A 121 18.95 10.45 -19.24
C HIS A 121 18.47 9.77 -17.94
N LEU A 122 17.34 9.07 -17.95
CA LEU A 122 16.70 8.51 -16.75
C LEU A 122 17.68 7.78 -15.84
N THR A 123 18.57 6.96 -16.39
CA THR A 123 19.61 6.24 -15.63
C THR A 123 20.55 7.15 -14.85
N VAL A 124 21.09 8.22 -15.47
CA VAL A 124 22.01 9.14 -14.77
C VAL A 124 21.27 10.03 -13.78
N LEU A 125 20.04 10.44 -14.10
CA LEU A 125 19.16 11.18 -13.20
C LEU A 125 18.76 10.33 -11.98
N ILE A 126 18.50 9.04 -12.15
CA ILE A 126 18.24 8.06 -11.07
C ILE A 126 19.44 7.98 -10.12
N PHE A 127 20.67 7.90 -10.63
CA PHE A 127 21.87 7.88 -9.77
C PHE A 127 22.12 9.22 -9.07
N ALA A 128 21.95 10.35 -9.76
CA ALA A 128 22.10 11.67 -9.16
C ALA A 128 21.10 11.90 -8.01
N TRP A 129 19.83 11.53 -8.22
CA TRP A 129 18.82 11.58 -7.17
C TRP A 129 19.10 10.60 -6.02
N SER A 130 19.50 9.36 -6.31
CA SER A 130 19.92 8.39 -5.28
C SER A 130 20.99 8.97 -4.35
N HIS A 131 21.95 9.74 -4.89
CA HIS A 131 22.95 10.48 -4.10
C HIS A 131 22.31 11.60 -3.27
N ILE A 132 21.55 12.53 -3.89
CA ILE A 132 20.92 13.68 -3.20
C ILE A 132 20.11 13.22 -1.98
N LEU A 133 19.42 12.09 -2.12
CA LEU A 133 18.53 11.54 -1.12
C LEU A 133 19.24 10.78 -0.01
N SER A 134 20.34 10.10 -0.34
CA SER A 134 21.24 9.52 0.66
C SER A 134 21.95 10.61 1.46
N ALA A 135 22.31 11.73 0.81
CA ALA A 135 22.87 12.91 1.46
C ALA A 135 21.85 13.59 2.38
N ARG A 136 20.63 13.85 1.90
CA ARG A 136 19.57 14.47 2.72
C ARG A 136 19.20 13.61 3.92
N TRP A 137 19.19 12.29 3.77
CA TRP A 137 19.00 11.36 4.88
C TRP A 137 20.12 11.48 5.92
N ALA A 138 21.38 11.57 5.50
CA ALA A 138 22.51 11.76 6.42
C ALA A 138 22.53 13.17 7.06
N GLU A 139 21.98 14.19 6.40
CA GLU A 139 21.82 15.54 6.96
C GLU A 139 20.73 15.61 8.05
N LEU A 140 19.68 14.79 7.95
CA LEU A 140 18.52 14.79 8.87
C LEU A 140 18.63 13.80 10.03
N MET A 141 19.39 12.71 9.90
CA MET A 141 19.48 11.68 10.92
C MET A 141 20.57 12.02 11.95
N PRO A 142 20.25 12.05 13.27
CA PRO A 142 21.25 12.28 14.31
C PRO A 142 22.45 11.34 14.20
N GLU A 143 23.65 11.92 14.33
CA GLU A 143 24.95 11.23 14.29
C GLU A 143 25.30 10.51 12.95
N ALA A 144 24.50 10.70 11.90
CA ALA A 144 24.78 10.11 10.59
C ALA A 144 25.92 10.84 9.83
N ILE A 145 26.66 10.09 9.01
CA ILE A 145 27.73 10.60 8.14
C ILE A 145 27.64 9.89 6.80
N LEU A 146 27.55 10.62 5.69
CA LEU A 146 27.64 10.05 4.35
C LEU A 146 29.11 9.89 3.93
N THR A 147 29.51 8.66 3.59
CA THR A 147 30.85 8.35 3.06
C THR A 147 30.75 7.48 1.81
N TYR A 148 31.69 7.64 0.89
CA TYR A 148 31.88 6.71 -0.22
C TYR A 148 32.66 5.48 0.27
N THR A 149 32.28 4.28 -0.19
CA THR A 149 32.93 3.03 0.21
C THR A 149 33.07 2.07 -0.97
N ASP A 150 34.01 1.12 -0.89
CA ASP A 150 34.16 0.03 -1.88
C ASP A 150 33.09 -1.06 -1.75
N SER A 151 32.11 -0.90 -0.83
CA SER A 151 31.02 -1.85 -0.62
C SER A 151 30.07 -1.88 -1.82
N LYS A 152 29.60 -3.08 -2.19
CA LYS A 152 28.75 -3.31 -3.36
C LYS A 152 27.57 -4.19 -3.00
N ALA A 153 26.42 -3.94 -3.60
CA ALA A 153 25.29 -4.84 -3.51
C ALA A 153 25.64 -6.18 -4.18
N CYS A 154 25.33 -7.29 -3.49
CA CYS A 154 25.48 -8.62 -4.06
C CYS A 154 24.37 -8.86 -5.09
N ASN A 155 24.75 -9.13 -6.34
CA ASN A 155 23.79 -9.59 -7.35
C ASN A 155 23.40 -11.05 -7.04
N SER A 156 22.11 -11.40 -7.13
CA SER A 156 21.63 -12.78 -6.94
C SER A 156 22.18 -13.74 -7.99
N ASP A 157 22.37 -13.22 -9.19
CA ASP A 157 22.63 -14.01 -10.39
C ASP A 157 24.14 -14.19 -10.52
N LYS A 158 24.60 -15.43 -10.29
CA LYS A 158 26.02 -15.77 -10.32
C LYS A 158 26.55 -15.84 -11.75
N ALA A 159 27.78 -15.33 -11.89
CA ALA A 159 28.67 -15.47 -13.04
C ALA A 159 28.20 -14.79 -14.35
N GLU A 160 28.67 -13.55 -14.55
CA GLU A 160 29.81 -13.38 -15.48
C GLU A 160 30.65 -12.12 -15.17
N ASN A 161 31.94 -12.14 -15.51
CA ASN A 161 32.86 -11.04 -15.22
C ASN A 161 32.77 -9.93 -16.28
N LYS A 162 32.03 -8.85 -15.99
CA LYS A 162 32.23 -7.55 -16.63
C LYS A 162 32.54 -6.47 -15.59
N ILE A 163 33.81 -6.41 -15.23
CA ILE A 163 34.39 -5.36 -14.39
C ILE A 163 34.39 -4.05 -15.18
N LEU A 164 33.39 -3.20 -14.96
CA LEU A 164 33.48 -1.77 -15.28
C LEU A 164 34.29 -1.07 -14.18
N SER A 165 35.62 -1.19 -14.27
CA SER A 165 36.55 -0.45 -13.42
C SER A 165 36.57 1.02 -13.85
N CYS A 166 35.76 1.86 -13.20
CA CYS A 166 35.94 3.30 -13.30
C CYS A 166 37.30 3.67 -12.68
N ASN A 167 38.24 4.12 -13.51
CA ASN A 167 39.62 4.39 -13.08
C ASN A 167 39.68 5.64 -12.19
N ARG A 168 39.66 5.43 -10.87
CA ARG A 168 40.24 6.27 -9.82
C ARG A 168 40.21 7.79 -10.11
N CYS A 169 39.02 8.36 -10.23
CA CYS A 169 38.85 9.78 -9.95
C CYS A 169 39.34 10.06 -8.52
N MET A 170 39.97 11.23 -8.31
CA MET A 170 40.27 11.71 -6.95
C MET A 170 38.98 12.21 -6.33
N VAL A 171 38.24 11.29 -5.70
CA VAL A 171 37.05 11.62 -4.92
C VAL A 171 37.50 12.36 -3.66
N SER A 172 36.79 13.44 -3.31
CA SER A 172 36.97 14.11 -2.01
C SER A 172 36.56 13.15 -0.89
N ASP A 173 37.31 13.10 0.21
CA ASP A 173 36.95 12.29 1.39
C ASP A 173 35.60 12.74 1.99
N THR A 174 35.16 13.96 1.71
CA THR A 174 33.82 14.48 2.01
C THR A 174 32.85 14.26 0.85
N ALA A 175 31.70 13.62 1.14
CA ALA A 175 30.60 13.51 0.19
C ALA A 175 29.93 14.87 -0.09
N ILE A 176 29.38 15.03 -1.29
CA ILE A 176 28.68 16.25 -1.72
C ILE A 176 27.31 16.33 -1.01
N SER A 177 26.97 17.49 -0.42
CA SER A 177 25.69 17.70 0.27
C SER A 177 24.49 17.65 -0.70
N ALA A 178 23.30 17.40 -0.16
CA ALA A 178 22.06 17.26 -0.93
C ALA A 178 21.78 18.52 -1.75
N ALA A 179 21.87 19.70 -1.14
CA ALA A 179 21.64 20.98 -1.81
C ALA A 179 22.63 21.26 -2.95
N THR A 180 23.92 20.92 -2.79
CA THR A 180 24.93 21.11 -3.85
C THR A 180 24.71 20.14 -5.01
N ALA A 181 24.42 18.86 -4.71
CA ALA A 181 24.13 17.87 -5.74
C ALA A 181 22.80 18.17 -6.48
N PHE A 182 21.79 18.69 -5.78
CA PHE A 182 20.54 19.15 -6.40
C PHE A 182 20.76 20.36 -7.31
N GLY A 183 21.61 21.31 -6.93
CA GLY A 183 22.00 22.43 -7.80
C GLY A 183 22.56 21.94 -9.14
N PHE A 184 23.57 21.07 -9.11
CA PHE A 184 24.14 20.49 -10.34
C PHE A 184 23.11 19.71 -11.18
N LEU A 185 22.17 19.02 -10.53
CA LEU A 185 21.13 18.27 -11.22
C LEU A 185 20.07 19.18 -11.86
N SER A 186 19.70 20.26 -11.19
CA SER A 186 18.78 21.29 -11.72
C SER A 186 19.39 22.01 -12.93
N ASP A 187 20.66 22.40 -12.84
CA ASP A 187 21.41 22.99 -13.96
C ASP A 187 21.50 22.02 -15.15
N TYR A 188 21.79 20.74 -14.90
CA TYR A 188 21.86 19.70 -15.94
C TYR A 188 20.51 19.47 -16.63
N CYS A 189 19.42 19.32 -15.86
CA CYS A 189 18.07 19.18 -16.39
C CYS A 189 17.63 20.41 -17.19
N SER A 190 18.02 21.61 -16.77
CA SER A 190 17.73 22.87 -17.46
C SER A 190 18.51 23.02 -18.76
N LEU A 191 19.80 22.65 -18.76
CA LEU A 191 20.68 22.68 -19.93
C LEU A 191 20.20 21.75 -21.05
N HIS A 192 19.83 20.51 -20.71
CA HIS A 192 19.33 19.52 -21.65
C HIS A 192 17.82 19.62 -21.93
N LYS A 193 17.07 20.43 -21.16
CA LYS A 193 15.60 20.59 -21.22
C LYS A 193 14.80 19.32 -20.89
N ILE A 194 15.32 18.54 -19.94
CA ILE A 194 14.83 17.20 -19.54
C ILE A 194 14.27 17.19 -18.12
N VAL A 195 13.65 18.31 -17.70
CA VAL A 195 13.12 18.51 -16.34
C VAL A 195 12.05 17.47 -16.00
N ASP A 196 11.26 17.07 -16.98
CA ASP A 196 10.29 15.97 -16.94
C ASP A 196 10.93 14.60 -16.67
N GLN A 197 12.02 14.26 -17.38
CA GLN A 197 12.84 13.08 -17.05
C GLN A 197 13.43 13.20 -15.63
N GLY A 198 13.73 14.43 -15.17
CA GLY A 198 14.16 14.73 -13.81
C GLY A 198 13.14 14.32 -12.75
N TYR A 199 11.87 14.68 -12.92
CA TYR A 199 10.76 14.22 -12.08
C TYR A 199 10.51 12.70 -12.21
N ALA A 200 10.61 12.16 -13.42
CA ALA A 200 10.33 10.75 -13.71
C ALA A 200 11.35 9.80 -13.07
N ALA A 201 12.63 10.08 -13.26
CA ALA A 201 13.75 9.41 -12.59
C ALA A 201 13.59 9.43 -11.07
N LEU A 202 13.15 10.56 -10.54
CA LEU A 202 12.99 10.77 -9.10
C LEU A 202 11.81 9.98 -8.52
N SER A 203 10.70 9.86 -9.26
CA SER A 203 9.65 8.88 -8.90
C SER A 203 10.15 7.44 -8.93
N ALA A 204 11.11 7.10 -9.79
CA ALA A 204 11.70 5.76 -9.82
C ALA A 204 12.58 5.53 -8.57
N VAL A 205 13.45 6.47 -8.20
CA VAL A 205 14.27 6.36 -6.97
C VAL A 205 13.37 6.25 -5.72
N LEU A 206 12.17 6.84 -5.74
CA LEU A 206 11.11 6.68 -4.73
C LEU A 206 10.56 5.26 -4.55
N LEU A 207 10.73 4.38 -5.55
CA LEU A 207 10.19 3.03 -5.61
C LEU A 207 11.22 1.88 -5.56
N LEU A 208 12.52 2.18 -5.72
CA LEU A 208 13.62 1.32 -5.22
C LEU A 208 13.40 0.82 -3.76
N PRO A 209 12.78 1.60 -2.84
CA PRO A 209 12.36 1.22 -1.49
C PRO A 209 11.35 0.09 -1.29
N GLN A 210 10.67 -0.33 -2.35
CA GLN A 210 9.58 -1.31 -2.27
C GLN A 210 9.97 -2.66 -2.91
N LEU A 211 11.14 -2.70 -3.58
CA LEU A 211 11.94 -3.91 -3.74
C LEU A 211 12.63 -4.23 -2.39
N PRO A 212 13.36 -5.35 -2.22
CA PRO A 212 14.24 -5.54 -1.06
C PRO A 212 15.45 -4.54 -1.07
N GLY A 213 15.20 -3.24 -0.77
CA GLY A 213 16.15 -2.10 -0.88
C GLY A 213 15.53 -0.69 -0.62
N ARG A 214 16.19 0.42 -1.04
CA ARG A 214 15.88 1.91 -0.96
C ARG A 214 16.74 2.80 -1.93
N GLY A 215 16.53 4.10 -2.23
CA GLY A 215 15.51 5.17 -1.92
C GLY A 215 16.08 6.61 -2.12
N LYS A 216 15.36 7.76 -2.24
CA LYS A 216 13.90 8.09 -2.37
C LYS A 216 13.60 9.16 -3.48
N GLY A 217 12.98 10.35 -3.54
CA GLY A 217 12.23 11.39 -2.77
C GLY A 217 11.82 12.57 -3.74
N ILE A 218 11.74 13.89 -3.43
CA ILE A 218 11.74 15.13 -4.33
C ILE A 218 11.87 16.44 -3.48
N GLU A 219 12.78 17.41 -3.75
CA GLU A 219 12.85 18.86 -3.30
C GLU A 219 12.59 19.34 -1.82
N ASP A 220 13.65 19.67 -1.05
CA ASP A 220 13.68 20.11 0.39
C ASP A 220 12.43 19.86 1.26
N HIS A 221 11.47 20.80 1.34
CA HIS A 221 10.30 20.65 2.21
C HIS A 221 9.32 19.58 1.70
N HIS A 222 9.34 19.29 0.41
CA HIS A 222 8.79 18.05 -0.14
C HIS A 222 9.77 16.88 -0.01
N LEU A 223 11.10 17.09 0.04
CA LEU A 223 12.14 16.04 0.06
C LEU A 223 12.19 15.32 1.38
N ASP A 224 11.80 16.00 2.46
CA ASP A 224 11.79 15.44 3.80
C ASP A 224 10.47 14.67 4.04
N LYS A 225 9.33 15.14 3.48
CA LYS A 225 8.08 14.38 3.34
C LYS A 225 8.28 13.15 2.46
N LEU A 226 8.91 13.39 1.31
CA LEU A 226 9.46 12.42 0.39
C LEU A 226 10.82 11.90 0.87
N LEU A 227 11.10 11.91 2.17
CA LEU A 227 12.05 11.01 2.84
C LEU A 227 11.27 10.02 3.71
N THR A 228 10.31 10.50 4.51
CA THR A 228 9.42 9.67 5.35
C THR A 228 8.67 8.53 4.62
N LEU A 229 7.75 8.83 3.69
CA LEU A 229 6.88 7.88 2.93
C LEU A 229 7.50 6.57 2.34
N SER A 230 8.82 6.38 2.29
CA SER A 230 9.43 5.08 1.89
C SER A 230 10.47 4.53 2.86
N CYS A 231 10.82 5.30 3.91
CA CYS A 231 11.21 4.66 5.15
C CYS A 231 10.02 3.86 5.70
N THR A 232 8.78 4.32 5.45
CA THR A 232 7.55 3.52 5.54
C THR A 232 7.54 2.43 4.45
N GLY A 233 7.97 1.22 4.78
CA GLY A 233 7.92 0.07 3.87
C GLY A 233 6.48 -0.38 3.61
N GLY A 234 6.16 -0.81 2.39
CA GLY A 234 4.80 -1.16 1.97
C GLY A 234 3.88 0.04 1.67
N ALA A 235 4.18 1.22 2.21
CA ALA A 235 3.35 2.42 2.08
C ALA A 235 2.98 2.76 0.63
N ILE A 236 3.97 2.95 -0.24
CA ILE A 236 3.72 3.30 -1.66
C ILE A 236 3.06 2.13 -2.39
N HIS A 237 3.29 0.88 -1.96
CA HIS A 237 2.57 -0.27 -2.52
C HIS A 237 1.06 -0.22 -2.18
N SER A 238 0.68 0.14 -0.94
CA SER A 238 -0.73 0.35 -0.56
C SER A 238 -1.38 1.51 -1.33
N LEU A 239 -0.62 2.60 -1.57
CA LEU A 239 -1.09 3.72 -2.38
C LEU A 239 -1.35 3.29 -3.82
N LEU A 240 -0.42 2.58 -4.45
CA LEU A 240 -0.61 2.06 -5.82
C LEU A 240 -1.76 1.03 -5.86
N ALA A 241 -1.89 0.14 -4.88
CA ALA A 241 -2.97 -0.84 -4.79
C ALA A 241 -4.36 -0.22 -4.59
N SER A 242 -4.47 1.02 -4.08
CA SER A 242 -5.75 1.76 -3.97
C SER A 242 -6.49 1.91 -5.31
N VAL A 243 -5.78 1.77 -6.43
CA VAL A 243 -6.33 1.76 -7.79
C VAL A 243 -7.47 0.75 -7.96
N PHE A 244 -7.37 -0.40 -7.27
CA PHE A 244 -8.35 -1.49 -7.28
C PHE A 244 -9.48 -1.30 -6.27
N TYR A 245 -9.30 -0.48 -5.23
CA TYR A 245 -10.33 -0.25 -4.23
C TYR A 245 -11.46 0.64 -4.77
N GLU A 246 -12.68 0.48 -4.25
CA GLU A 246 -13.84 1.30 -4.58
C GLU A 246 -14.83 1.28 -3.40
N PRO A 247 -15.30 2.46 -2.91
CA PRO A 247 -16.30 2.53 -1.85
C PRO A 247 -17.63 1.83 -2.17
N GLY A 248 -18.28 1.31 -1.13
CA GLY A 248 -19.55 0.59 -1.21
C GLY A 248 -19.49 -0.83 -1.78
N ILE A 249 -18.32 -1.36 -2.17
CA ILE A 249 -18.15 -2.76 -2.55
C ILE A 249 -18.04 -3.63 -1.29
N ALA A 250 -18.94 -4.62 -1.17
CA ALA A 250 -18.97 -5.54 -0.04
C ALA A 250 -18.08 -6.77 -0.24
N CYS A 251 -17.60 -7.36 0.85
CA CYS A 251 -16.61 -8.43 0.83
C CYS A 251 -17.06 -9.73 0.12
N ASN A 252 -18.36 -10.00 0.03
CA ASN A 252 -18.91 -11.14 -0.71
C ASN A 252 -18.99 -10.90 -2.24
N VAL A 253 -18.82 -9.66 -2.70
CA VAL A 253 -18.82 -9.27 -4.13
C VAL A 253 -17.46 -8.68 -4.57
N ALA A 254 -16.39 -8.97 -3.83
CA ALA A 254 -15.02 -8.58 -4.19
C ALA A 254 -14.52 -9.27 -5.47
N SER A 255 -14.76 -10.59 -5.66
CA SER A 255 -14.37 -11.30 -6.88
C SER A 255 -14.99 -10.71 -8.15
N PRO A 256 -16.33 -10.54 -8.29
CA PRO A 256 -16.90 -9.94 -9.51
C PRO A 256 -16.45 -8.49 -9.72
N TRP A 257 -16.14 -7.73 -8.66
CA TRP A 257 -15.49 -6.42 -8.81
C TRP A 257 -14.08 -6.56 -9.41
N LEU A 258 -13.21 -7.42 -8.87
CA LEU A 258 -11.82 -7.56 -9.34
C LEU A 258 -11.72 -8.21 -10.71
N GLN A 259 -12.49 -9.28 -10.99
CA GLN A 259 -12.62 -9.86 -12.33
C GLN A 259 -12.92 -8.78 -13.38
N SER A 260 -13.78 -7.82 -13.03
CA SER A 260 -14.19 -6.75 -13.93
C SER A 260 -13.07 -5.76 -14.26
N ILE A 261 -12.16 -5.52 -13.32
CA ILE A 261 -10.92 -4.75 -13.56
C ILE A 261 -10.02 -5.54 -14.53
N PHE A 262 -9.73 -6.80 -14.19
CA PHE A 262 -8.75 -7.60 -14.91
C PHE A 262 -9.21 -8.03 -16.31
N ALA A 263 -10.52 -8.07 -16.56
CA ALA A 263 -11.07 -8.21 -17.91
C ALA A 263 -10.66 -7.08 -18.86
N VAL A 264 -10.59 -5.83 -18.39
CA VAL A 264 -10.11 -4.70 -19.20
C VAL A 264 -8.58 -4.68 -19.20
N VAL A 265 -7.94 -4.75 -18.03
CA VAL A 265 -6.48 -4.69 -17.89
C VAL A 265 -5.76 -5.76 -18.72
N ASN A 266 -6.23 -7.02 -18.67
CA ASN A 266 -5.59 -8.13 -19.39
C ASN A 266 -5.89 -8.13 -20.90
N SER A 267 -6.67 -7.16 -21.41
CA SER A 267 -6.87 -6.92 -22.85
C SER A 267 -5.97 -5.83 -23.43
N VAL A 268 -5.06 -5.26 -22.62
CA VAL A 268 -4.17 -4.17 -23.02
C VAL A 268 -2.72 -4.66 -23.12
N ASP A 269 -2.27 -4.95 -24.35
CA ASP A 269 -0.89 -5.36 -24.63
C ASP A 269 0.14 -4.20 -24.50
N ASP A 270 -0.32 -2.95 -24.55
CA ASP A 270 0.54 -1.75 -24.49
C ASP A 270 0.67 -1.22 -23.05
N ASP A 271 1.86 -1.45 -22.44
CA ASP A 271 2.22 -0.92 -21.12
C ASP A 271 1.98 0.61 -21.00
N ARG A 272 2.10 1.40 -22.07
CA ARG A 272 1.84 2.86 -22.04
C ARG A 272 0.37 3.14 -21.75
N ILE A 273 -0.54 2.47 -22.47
CA ILE A 273 -1.99 2.61 -22.29
C ILE A 273 -2.38 2.14 -20.89
N LEU A 274 -1.82 1.01 -20.45
CA LEU A 274 -2.04 0.44 -19.12
C LEU A 274 -1.59 1.39 -17.99
N ILE A 275 -0.39 1.97 -18.09
CA ILE A 275 0.11 2.97 -17.15
C ILE A 275 -0.77 4.23 -17.16
N HIS A 276 -1.22 4.71 -18.33
CA HIS A 276 -2.15 5.84 -18.44
C HIS A 276 -3.51 5.56 -17.77
N MET A 277 -4.02 4.32 -17.83
CA MET A 277 -5.24 3.92 -17.11
C MET A 277 -5.04 4.00 -15.59
N LEU A 278 -3.93 3.47 -15.09
CA LEU A 278 -3.60 3.43 -13.66
C LEU A 278 -3.40 4.86 -13.09
N MET A 279 -2.65 5.69 -13.81
CA MET A 279 -2.52 7.13 -13.53
C MET A 279 -3.86 7.86 -13.54
N SER A 280 -4.76 7.53 -14.46
CA SER A 280 -6.06 8.21 -14.61
C SER A 280 -7.13 7.75 -13.61
N ARG A 281 -6.93 6.60 -12.94
CA ARG A 281 -7.84 6.05 -11.91
C ARG A 281 -7.67 6.74 -10.56
N VAL A 282 -6.44 7.07 -10.18
CA VAL A 282 -6.12 7.82 -8.94
C VAL A 282 -5.15 8.96 -9.27
N PRO A 283 -5.63 10.09 -9.83
CA PRO A 283 -4.76 11.09 -10.48
C PRO A 283 -3.69 11.74 -9.60
N HIS A 284 -3.90 11.87 -8.30
CA HIS A 284 -2.88 12.41 -7.38
C HIS A 284 -1.72 11.45 -7.15
N LEU A 285 -1.89 10.15 -7.41
CA LEU A 285 -0.84 9.13 -7.34
C LEU A 285 -0.17 8.88 -8.71
N ALA A 286 -0.58 9.60 -9.77
CA ALA A 286 -0.03 9.44 -11.12
C ALA A 286 1.50 9.65 -11.17
N PHE A 287 2.03 10.52 -10.31
CA PHE A 287 3.47 10.66 -10.09
C PHE A 287 4.14 9.33 -9.72
N PHE A 288 3.67 8.63 -8.67
CA PHE A 288 4.26 7.34 -8.27
C PHE A 288 4.12 6.26 -9.36
N TRP A 289 3.03 6.28 -10.13
CA TRP A 289 2.86 5.38 -11.27
C TRP A 289 3.94 5.59 -12.35
N LEU A 290 4.45 6.81 -12.57
CA LEU A 290 5.53 7.07 -13.52
C LEU A 290 6.83 6.36 -13.12
N GLY A 291 7.21 6.43 -11.84
CA GLY A 291 8.35 5.66 -11.32
C GLY A 291 8.12 4.16 -11.31
N GLY A 292 6.90 3.71 -11.01
CA GLY A 292 6.52 2.30 -11.05
C GLY A 292 6.49 1.73 -12.47
N ALA A 293 6.28 2.59 -13.47
CA ALA A 293 6.43 2.28 -14.88
C ALA A 293 7.91 2.06 -15.23
N ILE A 294 8.78 3.03 -14.89
CA ILE A 294 10.23 3.02 -15.17
C ILE A 294 10.97 1.86 -14.47
N LEU A 295 10.56 1.46 -13.26
CA LEU A 295 11.12 0.30 -12.56
C LEU A 295 10.42 -1.04 -12.89
N GLY A 296 9.39 -1.04 -13.74
CA GLY A 296 8.58 -2.24 -14.00
C GLY A 296 7.73 -2.74 -12.82
N SER A 297 7.78 -2.09 -11.66
CA SER A 297 7.10 -2.54 -10.42
C SER A 297 5.58 -2.47 -10.50
N HIS A 298 5.01 -1.69 -11.43
CA HIS A 298 3.59 -1.75 -11.78
C HIS A 298 3.11 -3.18 -12.09
N LYS A 299 3.95 -4.02 -12.71
CA LYS A 299 3.62 -5.41 -13.03
C LYS A 299 3.51 -6.30 -11.78
N GLN A 300 4.12 -5.90 -10.66
CA GLN A 300 3.89 -6.54 -9.36
C GLN A 300 2.54 -6.12 -8.78
N VAL A 301 2.24 -4.81 -8.74
CA VAL A 301 0.95 -4.28 -8.25
C VAL A 301 -0.24 -4.93 -8.99
N LEU A 302 -0.12 -5.09 -10.31
CA LEU A 302 -1.13 -5.74 -11.14
C LEU A 302 -1.32 -7.23 -10.83
N ARG A 303 -0.24 -8.00 -10.69
CA ARG A 303 -0.31 -9.41 -10.27
C ARG A 303 -0.94 -9.55 -8.89
N ASP A 304 -0.52 -8.73 -7.94
CA ASP A 304 -1.00 -8.77 -6.56
C ASP A 304 -2.50 -8.45 -6.50
N GLY A 305 -2.94 -7.40 -7.21
CA GLY A 305 -4.36 -7.07 -7.35
C GLY A 305 -5.19 -8.17 -8.02
N GLN A 306 -4.60 -8.93 -8.96
CA GLN A 306 -5.28 -10.05 -9.64
C GLN A 306 -5.59 -11.20 -8.68
N PHE A 307 -4.73 -11.44 -7.69
CA PHE A 307 -4.96 -12.39 -6.60
C PHE A 307 -5.67 -11.77 -5.37
N GLY A 308 -6.24 -10.56 -5.52
CA GLY A 308 -6.94 -9.84 -4.45
C GLY A 308 -6.05 -9.27 -3.35
N PHE A 309 -4.72 -9.31 -3.47
CA PHE A 309 -3.79 -8.74 -2.49
C PHE A 309 -3.74 -7.21 -2.63
N ILE A 310 -4.65 -6.55 -1.90
CA ILE A 310 -4.82 -5.09 -1.87
C ILE A 310 -4.44 -4.61 -0.46
N PRO A 311 -3.13 -4.40 -0.18
CA PRO A 311 -2.68 -3.97 1.14
C PRO A 311 -3.17 -2.55 1.47
N THR A 312 -3.54 -2.32 2.73
CA THR A 312 -3.94 -0.99 3.23
C THR A 312 -3.02 -0.52 4.35
N ASP A 313 -2.75 0.79 4.37
CA ASP A 313 -2.04 1.51 5.42
C ASP A 313 -2.86 2.78 5.72
N ILE A 314 -3.65 2.75 6.79
CA ILE A 314 -4.54 3.85 7.20
C ILE A 314 -3.79 5.17 7.37
N ASP A 315 -2.57 5.13 7.87
CA ASP A 315 -1.79 6.32 8.21
C ASP A 315 -1.29 6.99 6.93
N VAL A 316 -0.78 6.21 5.98
CA VAL A 316 -0.38 6.65 4.63
C VAL A 316 -1.56 7.06 3.75
N ALA A 317 -2.71 6.39 3.90
CA ALA A 317 -3.95 6.73 3.21
C ALA A 317 -4.40 8.16 3.57
N ALA A 318 -4.41 8.50 4.86
CA ALA A 318 -4.73 9.84 5.34
C ALA A 318 -3.65 10.90 5.09
N TRP A 319 -2.40 10.50 4.82
CA TRP A 319 -1.33 11.43 4.43
C TRP A 319 -1.43 11.98 3.00
N SER A 320 -2.29 11.37 2.19
CA SER A 320 -2.33 11.54 0.73
C SER A 320 -3.74 11.72 0.16
N GLY A 321 -4.74 11.94 1.03
CA GLY A 321 -6.15 11.99 0.63
C GLY A 321 -6.69 10.70 0.00
N THR A 322 -6.02 9.55 0.19
CA THR A 322 -6.29 8.30 -0.54
C THR A 322 -7.29 7.43 0.21
N MET A 323 -8.32 6.93 -0.50
CA MET A 323 -9.24 5.91 0.01
C MET A 323 -8.70 4.51 -0.28
N GLN A 324 -8.60 3.67 0.75
CA GLN A 324 -8.10 2.29 0.68
C GLN A 324 -9.03 1.27 1.35
N SER A 325 -9.88 1.67 2.29
CA SER A 325 -10.76 0.77 3.05
C SER A 325 -12.07 1.44 3.44
N PHE A 326 -13.14 0.63 3.53
CA PHE A 326 -14.47 1.07 4.00
C PHE A 326 -14.43 1.69 5.41
N MET A 327 -13.42 1.38 6.21
CA MET A 327 -13.24 1.92 7.56
C MET A 327 -12.97 3.44 7.58
N GLN A 328 -12.52 4.02 6.46
CA GLN A 328 -12.32 5.48 6.31
C GLN A 328 -13.63 6.24 6.01
N GLU A 329 -14.71 5.56 5.65
CA GLU A 329 -16.01 6.18 5.37
C GLU A 329 -16.72 6.64 6.67
N PRO A 330 -17.65 7.62 6.60
CA PRO A 330 -18.45 8.02 7.75
C PRO A 330 -19.37 6.90 8.27
N ILE A 331 -19.75 7.02 9.54
CA ILE A 331 -20.74 6.18 10.19
C ILE A 331 -22.15 6.73 9.98
N HIS A 332 -23.07 5.84 9.64
CA HIS A 332 -24.50 6.14 9.50
C HIS A 332 -25.25 5.80 10.80
N PRO A 333 -26.27 6.58 11.18
CA PRO A 333 -27.11 6.25 12.33
C PRO A 333 -27.95 5.00 12.05
N ALA A 334 -28.22 4.22 13.09
CA ALA A 334 -29.05 3.02 13.02
C ALA A 334 -30.49 3.34 12.56
N THR A 335 -31.08 2.40 11.83
CA THR A 335 -32.44 2.51 11.30
C THR A 335 -33.23 1.24 11.60
N ASN A 336 -34.52 1.39 11.93
CA ASN A 336 -35.44 0.26 12.21
C ASN A 336 -34.86 -0.75 13.24
N SER A 337 -34.24 -0.25 14.31
CA SER A 337 -33.55 -1.05 15.34
C SER A 337 -32.39 -1.91 14.83
N SER A 338 -31.77 -1.53 13.71
CA SER A 338 -30.62 -2.21 13.10
C SER A 338 -29.51 -1.23 12.69
N ILE A 339 -28.26 -1.70 12.73
CA ILE A 339 -27.08 -0.96 12.28
C ILE A 339 -26.38 -1.74 11.17
N LEU A 340 -25.80 -1.04 10.17
CA LEU A 340 -24.99 -1.72 9.14
C LEU A 340 -23.80 -2.42 9.80
N ARG A 341 -23.41 -3.59 9.28
CA ARG A 341 -22.25 -4.32 9.80
C ARG A 341 -20.97 -3.49 9.66
N SER A 342 -20.89 -2.65 8.62
CA SER A 342 -19.77 -1.73 8.37
C SER A 342 -19.69 -0.62 9.42
N ASP A 343 -20.81 0.00 9.75
CA ASP A 343 -20.88 1.01 10.82
C ASP A 343 -20.57 0.39 12.18
N LYS A 344 -21.02 -0.85 12.46
CA LYS A 344 -20.59 -1.61 13.63
C LYS A 344 -19.07 -1.81 13.65
N CYS A 345 -18.41 -2.18 12.55
CA CYS A 345 -16.94 -2.29 12.51
C CYS A 345 -16.26 -0.96 12.86
N ARG A 346 -16.72 0.13 12.26
CA ARG A 346 -16.19 1.49 12.48
C ARG A 346 -16.36 1.92 13.94
N ILE A 347 -17.52 1.64 14.56
CA ILE A 347 -17.76 1.94 15.99
C ILE A 347 -16.86 1.07 16.90
N LEU A 348 -16.82 -0.25 16.70
CA LEU A 348 -15.97 -1.17 17.49
C LEU A 348 -14.49 -0.74 17.49
N TYR A 349 -14.00 -0.26 16.35
CA TYR A 349 -12.65 0.27 16.22
C TYR A 349 -12.49 1.64 16.90
N LEU A 350 -13.46 2.56 16.76
CA LEU A 350 -13.42 3.88 17.39
C LEU A 350 -13.47 3.82 18.93
N ILE A 351 -14.25 2.92 19.51
CA ILE A 351 -14.30 2.73 20.97
C ILE A 351 -13.11 1.95 21.53
N GLN A 352 -12.25 1.39 20.65
CA GLN A 352 -11.14 0.49 21.00
C GLN A 352 -11.58 -0.69 21.88
N GLU A 353 -12.70 -1.33 21.51
CA GLU A 353 -13.18 -2.57 22.11
C GLU A 353 -12.02 -3.58 22.19
N ASP A 354 -11.86 -4.28 23.34
CA ASP A 354 -10.65 -5.07 23.67
C ASP A 354 -10.17 -5.96 22.51
N ARG A 355 -11.12 -6.56 21.79
CA ARG A 355 -10.86 -7.49 20.67
C ARG A 355 -10.74 -6.85 19.29
N HIS A 356 -11.09 -5.57 19.13
CA HIS A 356 -11.17 -4.86 17.84
C HIS A 356 -10.18 -3.69 17.70
N THR A 357 -9.22 -3.55 18.63
CA THR A 357 -8.13 -2.54 18.61
C THR A 357 -7.26 -2.55 17.34
N ARG A 358 -7.11 -3.70 16.67
CA ARG A 358 -6.37 -3.83 15.39
C ARG A 358 -7.26 -3.49 14.18
N TRP A 359 -6.70 -2.76 13.21
CA TRP A 359 -7.33 -2.46 11.92
C TRP A 359 -7.71 -3.75 11.15
N PRO A 360 -8.86 -3.80 10.44
CA PRO A 360 -9.17 -4.93 9.55
C PRO A 360 -8.18 -5.01 8.38
N ILE A 361 -7.77 -6.22 7.99
CA ILE A 361 -6.89 -6.43 6.82
C ILE A 361 -7.70 -6.28 5.52
N CYS A 362 -8.90 -6.87 5.47
CA CYS A 362 -9.82 -6.77 4.34
C CYS A 362 -10.31 -5.31 4.13
N PRO A 363 -10.14 -4.72 2.92
CA PRO A 363 -10.55 -3.34 2.62
C PRO A 363 -12.05 -3.19 2.35
N TRP A 364 -12.77 -4.30 2.11
CA TRP A 364 -14.16 -4.33 1.68
C TRP A 364 -15.14 -4.33 2.85
N MET A 365 -16.29 -3.68 2.69
CA MET A 365 -17.27 -3.63 3.78
C MET A 365 -17.96 -4.99 4.01
N PRO A 366 -18.30 -5.37 5.26
CA PRO A 366 -19.21 -6.48 5.50
C PRO A 366 -20.61 -6.12 4.97
N PHE A 367 -21.23 -7.06 4.25
CA PHE A 367 -22.59 -6.92 3.72
C PHE A 367 -23.64 -6.86 4.83
N GLY A 368 -24.75 -6.16 4.58
CA GLY A 368 -25.95 -6.17 5.41
C GLY A 368 -25.82 -5.51 6.80
N ALA A 369 -26.75 -5.87 7.68
CA ALA A 369 -26.96 -5.24 8.99
C ALA A 369 -27.04 -6.26 10.14
N THR A 370 -26.94 -5.77 11.37
CA THR A 370 -27.20 -6.52 12.61
C THR A 370 -28.24 -5.75 13.44
N ALA A 371 -29.23 -6.44 14.01
CA ALA A 371 -30.21 -5.82 14.91
C ALA A 371 -29.53 -5.43 16.25
N LEU A 372 -29.84 -4.25 16.78
CA LEU A 372 -29.15 -3.62 17.92
C LEU A 372 -29.19 -4.46 19.20
N GLU A 373 -30.26 -5.23 19.42
CA GLU A 373 -30.36 -6.17 20.54
C GLU A 373 -29.24 -7.24 20.53
N ASN A 374 -28.69 -7.55 19.35
CA ASN A 374 -27.62 -8.53 19.11
C ASN A 374 -26.25 -7.84 18.90
N THR A 375 -26.07 -6.60 19.36
CA THR A 375 -24.77 -5.92 19.42
C THR A 375 -24.34 -5.65 20.86
N GLU A 376 -23.05 -5.39 21.00
CA GLU A 376 -22.34 -4.94 22.19
C GLU A 376 -23.06 -3.72 22.80
N ILE A 377 -22.95 -3.54 24.12
CA ILE A 377 -23.65 -2.47 24.83
C ILE A 377 -23.17 -1.10 24.33
N ASP A 378 -21.87 -0.94 24.19
CA ASP A 378 -21.21 0.31 23.80
C ASP A 378 -21.44 0.63 22.31
N VAL A 379 -21.55 -0.39 21.46
CA VAL A 379 -22.06 -0.22 20.08
C VAL A 379 -23.50 0.32 20.08
N ARG A 380 -24.37 -0.10 21.00
CA ARG A 380 -25.74 0.47 21.12
C ARG A 380 -25.72 1.91 21.64
N LEU A 381 -24.81 2.27 22.55
CA LEU A 381 -24.67 3.64 23.04
C LEU A 381 -24.32 4.63 21.91
N HIS A 382 -23.53 4.18 20.93
CA HIS A 382 -23.09 5.02 19.80
C HIS A 382 -23.90 4.84 18.51
N ALA A 383 -24.83 3.88 18.45
CA ALA A 383 -25.57 3.52 17.23
C ALA A 383 -26.39 4.65 16.59
N ASN A 384 -26.84 5.63 17.37
CA ASN A 384 -27.64 6.76 16.88
C ASN A 384 -26.85 8.09 16.77
N CYS A 385 -25.53 8.07 17.03
CA CYS A 385 -24.72 9.28 17.00
C CYS A 385 -24.48 9.76 15.56
N THR A 386 -24.80 11.03 15.30
CA THR A 386 -24.58 11.66 13.99
C THR A 386 -23.16 12.23 13.89
N GLY A 387 -22.59 12.17 12.69
CA GLY A 387 -21.24 12.66 12.42
C GLY A 387 -20.12 11.79 13.00
N HIS A 388 -20.34 10.50 13.24
CA HIS A 388 -19.26 9.58 13.60
C HIS A 388 -18.42 9.20 12.37
N GLY A 389 -17.13 8.92 12.58
CA GLY A 389 -16.16 8.64 11.52
C GLY A 389 -14.73 8.88 11.99
N LEU A 390 -13.76 8.29 11.31
CA LEU A 390 -12.33 8.47 11.58
C LEU A 390 -11.80 9.74 10.87
N ARG A 391 -11.93 10.90 11.50
CA ARG A 391 -11.28 12.11 10.98
C ARG A 391 -9.81 12.11 11.39
N TYR A 392 -8.91 12.15 10.40
CA TYR A 392 -7.50 12.40 10.67
C TYR A 392 -7.34 13.79 11.30
N ALA A 393 -6.76 13.84 12.50
CA ALA A 393 -6.52 15.09 13.22
C ALA A 393 -5.07 15.56 13.11
N GLY A 394 -4.15 14.65 12.80
CA GLY A 394 -2.77 14.98 12.43
C GLY A 394 -1.75 13.94 12.88
N TRP A 395 -0.50 14.22 12.55
CA TRP A 395 0.66 13.47 13.01
C TRP A 395 1.34 14.19 14.18
N LYS A 396 1.91 13.43 15.10
CA LYS A 396 2.99 13.87 15.97
C LYS A 396 4.11 12.85 15.90
N TRP A 397 5.31 13.26 15.52
CA TRP A 397 6.49 12.44 15.77
C TRP A 397 6.73 12.28 17.27
N THR A 398 7.54 11.29 17.65
CA THR A 398 8.20 11.27 18.98
C THR A 398 9.34 12.28 18.98
N CYS A 399 8.93 13.53 18.83
CA CYS A 399 9.69 14.78 18.76
C CYS A 399 8.92 15.81 19.61
N GLN A 400 9.41 17.05 19.69
CA GLN A 400 9.00 17.88 20.81
C GLN A 400 7.57 18.52 20.72
N ASN A 401 6.92 18.77 19.53
CA ASN A 401 5.50 19.28 19.37
C ASN A 401 4.88 19.10 17.90
N GLY A 402 3.54 19.25 17.59
CA GLY A 402 2.91 19.13 16.19
C GLY A 402 1.33 19.22 15.92
N ARG A 403 0.80 19.27 14.64
CA ARG A 403 -0.66 19.40 14.07
C ARG A 403 -0.76 19.28 12.45
N VAL A 404 -1.78 19.39 11.51
CA VAL A 404 -3.32 19.41 11.20
C VAL A 404 -3.58 19.73 9.63
N VAL A 405 -4.68 19.64 8.77
CA VAL A 405 -6.01 18.92 8.40
C VAL A 405 -6.49 19.25 6.89
N GLU A 406 -7.36 18.46 6.16
CA GLU A 406 -7.60 18.37 4.63
C GLU A 406 -9.08 18.48 4.03
N PRO A 407 -9.35 18.53 2.66
CA PRO A 407 -10.51 17.84 1.94
C PRO A 407 -10.47 17.50 0.36
N ILE A 408 -11.51 16.83 -0.26
CA ILE A 408 -11.54 16.02 -1.57
C ILE A 408 -12.84 16.14 -2.53
N MET A 409 -12.97 15.46 -3.73
CA MET A 409 -14.03 15.49 -4.83
C MET A 409 -14.35 14.15 -5.69
N PRO A 410 -15.36 14.05 -6.67
CA PRO A 410 -16.00 12.78 -7.24
C PRO A 410 -15.96 12.38 -8.81
N ASN A 411 -16.98 11.71 -9.45
CA ASN A 411 -16.90 10.62 -10.53
C ASN A 411 -18.03 10.48 -11.67
N ILE A 412 -17.91 9.59 -12.74
CA ILE A 412 -18.81 9.35 -13.97
C ILE A 412 -18.94 7.84 -14.51
N THR A 413 -19.68 7.59 -15.63
CA THR A 413 -20.35 6.35 -16.18
C THR A 413 -19.61 5.51 -17.32
N ILE A 414 -20.20 4.48 -17.99
CA ILE A 414 -20.18 3.04 -17.55
C ILE A 414 -20.71 1.94 -18.61
N ASN A 415 -19.87 1.09 -19.30
CA ASN A 415 -20.20 -0.08 -20.23
C ASN A 415 -20.51 -1.50 -19.61
N TYR A 416 -19.88 -2.70 -19.87
CA TYR A 416 -20.18 -3.92 -19.04
C TYR A 416 -19.26 -5.18 -18.79
N ASP A 417 -18.56 -5.84 -19.73
CA ASP A 417 -18.65 -7.30 -20.11
C ASP A 417 -18.26 -8.54 -19.19
N ALA A 418 -17.01 -9.08 -19.17
CA ALA A 418 -16.58 -10.48 -18.82
C ALA A 418 -16.67 -11.09 -17.36
N LEU A 419 -17.87 -11.21 -16.79
CA LEU A 419 -18.14 -11.85 -15.48
C LEU A 419 -17.96 -13.39 -15.45
N ASN A 420 -17.23 -13.95 -14.47
CA ASN A 420 -17.13 -15.40 -14.20
C ASN A 420 -17.74 -15.78 -12.82
N PRO A 421 -19.00 -16.26 -12.76
CA PRO A 421 -19.65 -16.68 -11.52
C PRO A 421 -19.08 -17.94 -10.84
N GLY A 422 -18.14 -18.66 -11.47
CA GLY A 422 -17.53 -19.87 -10.90
C GLY A 422 -16.37 -19.60 -9.94
N GLU A 423 -15.78 -18.40 -10.00
CA GLU A 423 -14.45 -18.10 -9.47
C GLU A 423 -14.51 -17.00 -8.40
N GLU A 424 -15.06 -17.37 -7.23
CA GLU A 424 -15.33 -16.47 -6.10
C GLU A 424 -14.23 -16.51 -5.02
N CYS A 425 -12.99 -16.83 -5.36
CA CYS A 425 -11.94 -17.13 -4.38
C CYS A 425 -11.61 -15.93 -3.47
N GLU A 426 -11.57 -14.73 -4.03
CA GLU A 426 -11.28 -13.48 -3.34
C GLU A 426 -12.49 -13.10 -2.47
N SER A 427 -13.71 -13.11 -3.02
CA SER A 427 -14.96 -12.95 -2.25
C SER A 427 -15.02 -13.89 -1.05
N LYS A 428 -14.58 -15.15 -1.21
CA LYS A 428 -14.51 -16.14 -0.13
C LYS A 428 -13.42 -15.81 0.89
N ASN A 429 -12.23 -15.38 0.48
CA ASN A 429 -11.16 -14.97 1.37
C ASN A 429 -11.54 -13.72 2.18
N GLU A 430 -12.01 -12.68 1.49
CA GLU A 430 -12.35 -11.38 2.06
C GLU A 430 -13.56 -11.47 3.01
N THR A 431 -14.55 -12.30 2.69
CA THR A 431 -15.66 -12.60 3.60
C THR A 431 -15.17 -13.31 4.87
N ARG A 432 -14.32 -14.34 4.75
CA ARG A 432 -13.73 -15.01 5.94
C ARG A 432 -12.89 -14.03 6.77
N CYS A 433 -12.08 -13.19 6.14
CA CYS A 433 -11.25 -12.20 6.82
C CYS A 433 -12.10 -11.18 7.59
N MET A 434 -13.10 -10.58 6.93
CA MET A 434 -13.95 -9.55 7.53
C MET A 434 -14.83 -10.09 8.67
N PHE A 435 -15.48 -11.24 8.47
CA PHE A 435 -16.31 -11.83 9.54
C PHE A 435 -15.47 -12.45 10.66
N GLY A 436 -14.27 -12.98 10.37
CA GLY A 436 -13.30 -13.40 11.40
C GLY A 436 -12.77 -12.24 12.25
N TRP A 437 -12.74 -11.02 11.72
CA TRP A 437 -12.49 -9.80 12.49
C TRP A 437 -13.75 -9.39 13.29
N LEU A 438 -14.90 -9.22 12.63
CA LEU A 438 -16.16 -8.68 13.17
C LEU A 438 -16.91 -9.61 14.16
N ARG A 439 -16.57 -10.90 14.20
CA ARG A 439 -17.22 -11.92 15.05
C ARG A 439 -16.22 -12.70 15.91
N ARG A 440 -15.16 -12.02 16.35
CA ARG A 440 -14.11 -12.54 17.24
C ARG A 440 -14.60 -12.97 18.64
N GLU A 441 -15.85 -12.68 18.99
CA GLU A 441 -16.53 -13.15 20.21
C GLU A 441 -17.62 -14.20 19.96
N GLY A 442 -17.86 -14.58 18.70
CA GLY A 442 -18.93 -15.49 18.29
C GLY A 442 -19.99 -14.83 17.41
N TYR A 443 -20.95 -15.63 16.96
CA TYR A 443 -21.99 -15.23 16.00
C TYR A 443 -23.37 -15.22 16.68
N PRO A 444 -24.18 -14.16 16.49
CA PRO A 444 -25.54 -14.13 17.02
C PRO A 444 -26.42 -15.19 16.31
N PRO A 445 -27.51 -15.69 16.94
CA PRO A 445 -28.29 -16.81 16.41
C PRO A 445 -28.82 -16.63 14.98
N GLN A 446 -29.13 -15.38 14.61
CA GLN A 446 -29.62 -14.98 13.29
C GLN A 446 -28.54 -15.13 12.19
N GLU A 447 -27.25 -15.14 12.57
CA GLU A 447 -26.10 -15.25 11.67
C GLU A 447 -25.47 -16.66 11.65
N LYS A 448 -26.11 -17.67 12.28
CA LYS A 448 -25.66 -19.07 12.28
C LYS A 448 -25.34 -19.61 10.88
N ARG A 449 -26.07 -19.17 9.86
CA ARG A 449 -25.87 -19.53 8.43
C ARG A 449 -24.64 -18.91 7.76
N ILE A 450 -24.05 -17.88 8.37
CA ILE A 450 -22.77 -17.28 7.97
C ILE A 450 -21.65 -18.07 8.65
N HIS A 451 -21.77 -18.36 9.95
CA HIS A 451 -20.86 -19.23 10.69
C HIS A 451 -20.69 -20.60 10.02
N GLU A 452 -21.80 -21.31 9.76
CA GLU A 452 -21.81 -22.60 9.06
C GLU A 452 -21.08 -22.54 7.71
N TRP A 453 -21.21 -21.45 6.95
CA TRP A 453 -20.55 -21.30 5.65
C TRP A 453 -19.04 -21.00 5.80
N ILE A 454 -18.62 -20.29 6.85
CA ILE A 454 -17.19 -20.06 7.14
C ILE A 454 -16.52 -21.36 7.60
N GLU A 455 -17.18 -22.13 8.48
CA GLU A 455 -16.67 -23.41 8.99
C GLU A 455 -16.60 -24.49 7.89
N LEU A 456 -17.68 -24.69 7.13
CA LEU A 456 -17.75 -25.74 6.11
C LEU A 456 -16.71 -25.54 4.99
N ASN A 457 -16.43 -24.29 4.61
CA ASN A 457 -15.37 -23.96 3.65
C ASN A 457 -14.01 -23.70 4.33
N GLY A 458 -13.87 -23.94 5.64
CA GLY A 458 -12.64 -23.70 6.40
C GLY A 458 -11.66 -24.89 6.41
N LEU A 459 -12.07 -26.03 5.88
CA LEU A 459 -11.23 -27.23 5.74
C LEU A 459 -10.29 -27.15 4.51
N ASP A 460 -10.66 -26.34 3.51
CA ASP A 460 -9.92 -26.15 2.27
C ASP A 460 -9.07 -24.86 2.33
N GLY A 461 -7.83 -24.99 2.82
CA GLY A 461 -6.82 -23.92 2.80
C GLY A 461 -6.55 -23.28 4.17
N ARG A 462 -5.29 -23.32 4.60
CA ARG A 462 -4.87 -22.80 5.92
C ARG A 462 -4.68 -21.28 5.89
N LEU A 463 -5.20 -20.59 6.91
CA LEU A 463 -4.54 -19.45 7.56
C LEU A 463 -5.29 -19.09 8.86
N SER A 464 -4.78 -19.59 10.00
CA SER A 464 -5.24 -19.16 11.33
C SER A 464 -4.10 -18.44 12.05
N PRO A 465 -4.23 -17.13 12.36
CA PRO A 465 -3.30 -16.45 13.25
C PRO A 465 -3.55 -16.87 14.71
N ASP A 466 -2.46 -17.03 15.45
CA ASP A 466 -2.37 -17.04 16.91
C ASP A 466 -3.32 -18.01 17.66
N LYS A 467 -2.93 -19.30 17.72
CA LYS A 467 -3.16 -20.14 18.91
C LYS A 467 -1.90 -20.16 19.77
N ASP A 468 -1.77 -19.19 20.66
CA ASP A 468 -0.84 -19.30 21.79
C ASP A 468 -1.60 -19.78 23.03
N SER A 469 -1.31 -21.02 23.44
CA SER A 469 -1.90 -21.64 24.63
C SER A 469 -0.93 -22.72 25.15
N GLY A 470 -0.04 -22.32 26.04
CA GLY A 470 0.99 -23.20 26.58
C GLY A 470 0.45 -24.25 27.57
N GLU A 471 0.33 -25.50 27.12
CA GLU A 471 0.37 -26.68 27.99
C GLU A 471 1.44 -27.65 27.49
N GLY A 472 2.43 -27.95 28.33
CA GLY A 472 3.58 -28.77 27.95
C GLY A 472 3.26 -30.26 27.95
N HIS A 473 3.23 -30.88 26.77
CA HIS A 473 3.36 -32.33 26.64
C HIS A 473 4.82 -32.72 26.39
N LYS A 474 5.32 -33.68 27.18
CA LYS A 474 6.65 -34.26 27.00
C LYS A 474 6.60 -35.24 25.83
N ALA A 475 7.41 -35.01 24.80
CA ALA A 475 7.65 -36.02 23.77
C ALA A 475 8.21 -37.31 24.42
N SER A 476 7.75 -38.48 23.97
CA SER A 476 8.39 -39.73 24.36
C SER A 476 9.73 -39.85 23.65
N ARG A 477 10.67 -40.56 24.26
CA ARG A 477 11.97 -40.83 23.64
C ARG A 477 11.86 -41.87 22.51
N THR A 478 10.80 -42.68 22.52
CA THR A 478 10.55 -43.76 21.55
C THR A 478 10.25 -43.24 20.15
N ASP A 479 9.47 -42.16 20.05
CA ASP A 479 8.90 -41.66 18.78
C ASP A 479 9.96 -41.06 17.82
N VAL A 480 11.22 -40.99 18.25
CA VAL A 480 12.37 -40.44 17.51
C VAL A 480 13.26 -41.55 16.92
N GLU A 481 13.22 -42.76 17.49
CA GLU A 481 14.07 -43.86 17.06
C GLU A 481 13.46 -44.57 15.82
N ASP A 482 12.13 -44.74 15.78
CA ASP A 482 11.39 -45.32 14.64
C ASP A 482 11.48 -44.50 13.31
N TRP A 483 11.92 -43.24 13.35
CA TRP A 483 12.04 -42.39 12.15
C TRP A 483 13.40 -42.51 11.43
N ILE A 484 14.42 -43.08 12.08
CA ILE A 484 15.79 -43.13 11.55
C ILE A 484 16.02 -44.34 10.63
N ASP A 485 15.36 -45.47 10.89
CA ASP A 485 15.58 -46.75 10.19
C ASP A 485 14.84 -46.88 8.84
N HIS A 486 14.40 -45.79 8.21
CA HIS A 486 13.59 -45.79 6.97
C HIS A 486 14.12 -44.88 5.83
N ILE A 487 15.36 -44.39 5.90
CA ILE A 487 15.93 -43.50 4.85
C ILE A 487 17.38 -43.89 4.47
N VAL A 488 17.68 -45.19 4.34
CA VAL A 488 18.93 -45.70 3.72
C VAL A 488 18.64 -46.98 2.92
N CYS A 489 19.34 -47.15 1.78
CA CYS A 489 19.23 -48.25 0.81
C CYS A 489 17.97 -48.28 -0.07
N ASP A 490 18.04 -47.60 -1.21
CA ASP A 490 18.16 -48.30 -2.51
C ASP A 490 18.79 -47.34 -3.55
N ASP A 491 19.85 -47.79 -4.22
CA ASP A 491 20.52 -47.15 -5.37
C ASP A 491 21.11 -48.32 -6.21
N ASP A 492 20.92 -48.29 -7.53
CA ASP A 492 21.03 -49.46 -8.44
C ASP A 492 22.48 -49.99 -8.67
N PRO A 493 22.60 -51.16 -9.33
CA PRO A 493 22.94 -51.15 -10.77
C PRO A 493 22.05 -52.04 -11.68
#